data_AF-A0A1S2LB77-F1
#
_entry.id   AF-A0A1S2LB77-F1
#
_cell.length_a   1.000
_cell.length_b   1.000
_cell.length_c   1.000
_cell.angle_alpha   90.00
_cell.angle_beta   90.00
_cell.angle_gamma   90.00
#
_symmetry.space_group_name_H-M   'P 1'
#
loop_
_entity.id
_entity.type
_entity.pdbx_description
1 polymer ?
#
loop_
_entity_poly.entity_id
_entity_poly.type
_entity_poly.pdbx_seq_one_letter_code
_entity_poly.pdbx_strand_id
1 'polypeptide(L)'
;MKRLIFLTCTLMILLAACGTKVEEERDPKESVKDENQKQVEEIVKEKEDEESIYFKELKLKSIDGQQVFLVDDLFELIDGTYQYDDLHRSVEMEIDNHIFKLVYDIAVVEHNGLYLPTNEISMVLEEEKLYLPVSFLDVALGLDVEVNERLVSFQWMEEALPVGSVREESLLDRTWTIDEMVDYLSFLQKPIEDAEVSTIPNHLPGAKRAYRNGYHEGIDWYGYATGKQISTDTPIYAMAEGVVVRADHDYEEYPSPLIRNKDLSLTAQLGETPEYIFDRLRGKQVWVQYEKGVMNRFAHLDAIPEDLKVGDKVTSETIIGYVGNSGTSGAVNQDGTQLHLHQDLLIYGELFWKPFSLDEVKEIIVRIFEE
;
A
#
# COMPACT_ATOMS: atom_id res chain seq x y z
N MET A 1 -29.20 -39.53 26.64
CA MET A 1 -28.23 -40.52 27.16
C MET A 1 -26.84 -39.92 27.05
N LYS A 2 -26.12 -39.86 28.19
CA LYS A 2 -24.68 -39.52 28.40
C LYS A 2 -24.22 -38.10 28.04
N ARG A 3 -23.42 -37.40 28.85
CA ARG A 3 -23.28 -37.23 30.32
C ARG A 3 -22.37 -36.00 30.50
N LEU A 4 -22.84 -35.06 31.31
CA LEU A 4 -22.18 -33.80 31.70
C LEU A 4 -21.25 -34.09 32.90
N ILE A 5 -20.04 -33.51 32.94
CA ILE A 5 -19.19 -33.48 34.14
C ILE A 5 -18.73 -32.03 34.35
N PHE A 6 -19.28 -31.41 35.39
CA PHE A 6 -18.79 -30.19 36.02
C PHE A 6 -17.86 -30.59 37.17
N LEU A 7 -16.73 -29.91 37.32
CA LEU A 7 -15.87 -30.00 38.50
C LEU A 7 -15.72 -28.61 39.11
N THR A 8 -16.37 -28.40 40.26
CA THR A 8 -16.23 -27.21 41.11
C THR A 8 -15.35 -27.58 42.31
N CYS A 9 -14.30 -26.80 42.57
CA CYS A 9 -13.48 -26.91 43.78
C CYS A 9 -13.85 -25.78 44.75
N THR A 10 -14.33 -26.16 45.92
CA THR A 10 -14.63 -25.29 47.07
C THR A 10 -13.49 -25.42 48.08
N LEU A 11 -12.89 -24.32 48.55
CA LEU A 11 -11.90 -24.34 49.63
C LEU A 11 -12.44 -23.58 50.85
N MET A 12 -12.48 -24.30 51.97
CA MET A 12 -12.99 -23.90 53.29
C MET A 12 -12.07 -22.92 54.03
N ILE A 13 -12.71 -22.02 54.78
CA ILE A 13 -12.15 -21.12 55.78
C ILE A 13 -11.95 -21.89 57.10
N LEU A 14 -10.80 -21.74 57.75
CA LEU A 14 -10.56 -22.17 59.13
C LEU A 14 -10.19 -20.94 59.99
N LEU A 15 -11.03 -20.67 60.99
CA LEU A 15 -10.79 -19.77 62.11
C LEU A 15 -10.03 -20.50 63.22
N ALA A 16 -9.03 -19.84 63.81
CA ALA A 16 -8.46 -20.23 65.10
C ALA A 16 -8.26 -18.99 65.97
N ALA A 17 -8.79 -19.07 67.19
CA ALA A 17 -8.72 -18.05 68.24
C ALA A 17 -7.90 -18.57 69.42
N CYS A 18 -7.08 -17.70 70.02
CA CYS A 18 -6.50 -17.73 71.38
C CYS A 18 -5.63 -16.45 71.49
N GLY A 19 -5.51 -15.65 72.56
CA GLY A 19 -5.97 -15.69 73.95
C GLY A 19 -5.02 -14.79 74.79
N THR A 20 -5.54 -13.71 75.38
CA THR A 20 -5.14 -12.96 76.60
C THR A 20 -3.65 -12.78 77.02
N LYS A 21 -3.23 -11.52 77.24
CA LYS A 21 -3.02 -10.89 78.59
C LYS A 21 -2.62 -9.40 78.52
N VAL A 22 -2.91 -8.72 79.62
CA VAL A 22 -2.93 -7.26 79.91
C VAL A 22 -1.58 -6.77 80.45
N GLU A 23 -1.16 -5.53 80.12
CA GLU A 23 -0.56 -4.56 81.06
C GLU A 23 -0.40 -3.14 80.46
N GLU A 24 -0.20 -2.18 81.34
CA GLU A 24 -0.63 -0.77 81.40
C GLU A 24 0.09 0.31 80.56
N GLU A 25 -0.66 1.40 80.36
CA GLU A 25 -0.29 2.84 80.29
C GLU A 25 0.96 3.31 79.52
N ARG A 26 0.71 4.15 78.50
CA ARG A 26 1.11 5.58 78.45
C ARG A 26 0.64 6.23 77.14
N ASP A 27 -0.13 7.30 77.25
CA ASP A 27 -0.33 8.29 76.17
C ASP A 27 0.86 9.28 76.25
N PRO A 28 1.51 9.60 75.12
CA PRO A 28 1.27 10.95 74.60
C PRO A 28 1.27 11.03 73.06
N LYS A 29 0.21 11.66 72.56
CA LYS A 29 0.20 12.73 71.53
C LYS A 29 0.74 12.44 70.13
N GLU A 30 -0.19 12.73 69.20
CA GLU A 30 -0.01 13.42 67.90
C GLU A 30 0.85 12.77 66.80
N SER A 31 0.33 12.90 65.58
CA SER A 31 1.04 12.82 64.29
C SER A 31 1.22 11.45 63.62
N VAL A 32 0.18 10.62 63.50
CA VAL A 32 0.19 9.56 62.45
C VAL A 32 -1.23 9.31 61.93
N LYS A 33 -1.82 10.28 61.21
CA LYS A 33 -3.04 10.02 60.42
C LYS A 33 -3.03 10.58 59.00
N ASP A 34 -1.99 11.31 58.59
CA ASP A 34 -1.94 11.94 57.25
C ASP A 34 -1.05 11.22 56.23
N GLU A 35 -0.20 10.27 56.63
CA GLU A 35 0.69 9.59 55.66
C GLU A 35 0.03 8.36 55.02
N ASN A 36 -0.95 7.74 55.67
CA ASN A 36 -1.59 6.52 55.17
C ASN A 36 -2.80 6.78 54.25
N GLN A 37 -3.29 8.03 54.16
CA GLN A 37 -4.24 8.43 53.11
C GLN A 37 -3.53 8.90 51.84
N LYS A 38 -2.36 9.54 51.96
CA LYS A 38 -1.54 9.89 50.80
C LYS A 38 -0.94 8.69 50.08
N GLN A 39 -0.51 7.64 50.80
CA GLN A 39 0.00 6.43 50.13
C GLN A 39 -1.10 5.61 49.45
N VAL A 40 -2.36 5.67 49.91
CA VAL A 40 -3.47 5.01 49.22
C VAL A 40 -3.98 5.86 48.05
N GLU A 41 -3.92 7.20 48.15
CA GLU A 41 -4.20 8.09 47.01
C GLU A 41 -3.08 8.12 45.96
N GLU A 42 -1.81 7.88 46.33
CA GLU A 42 -0.69 7.72 45.38
C GLU A 42 -0.70 6.34 44.72
N ILE A 43 -1.07 5.26 45.43
CA ILE A 43 -1.23 3.92 44.82
C ILE A 43 -2.49 3.84 43.94
N VAL A 44 -3.47 4.73 44.14
CA VAL A 44 -4.63 4.88 43.25
C VAL A 44 -4.33 5.83 42.09
N LYS A 45 -3.33 6.72 42.20
CA LYS A 45 -2.90 7.60 41.09
C LYS A 45 -1.84 7.03 40.16
N GLU A 46 -1.10 5.99 40.57
CA GLU A 46 -0.10 5.32 39.72
C GLU A 46 -0.64 4.06 39.01
N LYS A 47 -1.98 3.93 38.90
CA LYS A 47 -2.65 2.88 38.11
C LYS A 47 -3.81 3.40 37.25
N GLU A 48 -3.78 4.69 36.92
CA GLU A 48 -4.65 5.31 35.90
C GLU A 48 -3.85 5.71 34.64
N ASP A 49 -2.72 5.05 34.36
CA ASP A 49 -2.21 4.94 32.98
C ASP A 49 -2.90 3.73 32.30
N GLU A 50 -4.24 3.68 32.39
CA GLU A 50 -5.04 2.84 31.49
C GLU A 50 -5.04 3.55 30.14
N GLU A 51 -4.48 2.89 29.11
CA GLU A 51 -4.62 3.26 27.69
C GLU A 51 -6.06 3.71 27.43
N SER A 52 -6.28 5.02 27.36
CA SER A 52 -7.62 5.58 27.31
C SER A 52 -8.15 5.41 25.88
N ILE A 53 -8.99 4.40 25.68
CA ILE A 53 -9.71 4.19 24.42
C ILE A 53 -10.68 5.35 24.22
N TYR A 54 -10.39 6.24 23.27
CA TYR A 54 -11.29 7.33 22.91
C TYR A 54 -12.19 6.91 21.75
N PHE A 55 -13.50 7.04 21.93
CA PHE A 55 -14.43 6.97 20.80
C PHE A 55 -14.38 8.30 20.03
N LYS A 56 -14.12 8.21 18.73
CA LYS A 56 -14.09 9.35 17.80
C LYS A 56 -15.20 9.18 16.77
N GLU A 57 -15.73 10.30 16.28
CA GLU A 57 -16.82 10.32 15.29
C GLU A 57 -16.47 11.25 14.12
N LEU A 58 -16.63 10.77 12.90
CA LEU A 58 -16.46 11.55 11.67
C LEU A 58 -17.77 11.72 10.93
N LYS A 59 -17.96 12.91 10.34
CA LYS A 59 -19.10 13.17 9.46
C LYS A 59 -18.89 12.50 8.11
N LEU A 60 -19.95 11.86 7.64
CA LEU A 60 -20.00 11.25 6.33
C LEU A 60 -20.74 12.13 5.32
N LYS A 61 -20.26 12.05 4.09
CA LYS A 61 -20.90 12.58 2.89
C LYS A 61 -21.11 11.41 1.94
N SER A 62 -22.19 11.45 1.17
CA SER A 62 -22.39 10.51 0.06
C SER A 62 -21.97 11.18 -1.25
N ILE A 63 -20.98 10.60 -1.93
CA ILE A 63 -20.53 11.01 -3.26
C ILE A 63 -20.62 9.78 -4.16
N ASP A 64 -21.36 9.88 -5.27
CA ASP A 64 -21.60 8.78 -6.23
C ASP A 64 -22.04 7.45 -5.59
N GLY A 65 -22.77 7.54 -4.48
CA GLY A 65 -23.28 6.38 -3.74
C GLY A 65 -22.29 5.78 -2.72
N GLN A 66 -21.05 6.26 -2.67
CA GLN A 66 -20.05 5.88 -1.67
C GLN A 66 -20.14 6.77 -0.44
N GLN A 67 -19.96 6.19 0.76
CA GLN A 67 -19.84 6.94 2.01
C GLN A 67 -18.38 7.33 2.22
N VAL A 68 -18.12 8.63 2.32
CA VAL A 68 -16.78 9.20 2.45
C VAL A 68 -16.72 10.21 3.59
N PHE A 69 -15.54 10.39 4.18
CA PHE A 69 -15.26 11.41 5.18
C PHE A 69 -14.20 12.38 4.65
N LEU A 70 -14.18 13.60 5.18
CA LEU A 70 -13.18 14.61 4.84
C LEU A 70 -11.87 14.28 5.54
N VAL A 71 -10.74 14.32 4.81
CA VAL A 71 -9.43 13.99 5.40
C VAL A 71 -9.04 15.00 6.49
N ASP A 72 -9.34 16.29 6.31
CA ASP A 72 -9.16 17.30 7.37
C ASP A 72 -9.83 16.90 8.68
N ASP A 73 -11.10 16.46 8.62
CA ASP A 73 -11.87 16.08 9.80
C ASP A 73 -11.21 14.89 10.52
N LEU A 74 -10.57 13.95 9.80
CA LEU A 74 -9.82 12.84 10.41
C LEU A 74 -8.63 13.36 11.21
N PHE A 75 -7.79 14.23 10.61
CA PHE A 75 -6.58 14.76 11.24
C PHE A 75 -6.84 15.86 12.29
N GLU A 76 -8.08 16.37 12.40
CA GLU A 76 -8.51 17.11 13.60
C GLU A 76 -8.76 16.19 14.80
N LEU A 77 -9.00 14.90 14.56
CA LEU A 77 -9.37 13.93 15.58
C LEU A 77 -8.22 13.02 16.00
N ILE A 78 -7.30 12.64 15.10
CA ILE A 78 -6.21 11.73 15.40
C ILE A 78 -4.85 12.43 15.35
N ASP A 79 -3.86 11.86 16.02
CA ASP A 79 -2.47 12.31 15.87
C ASP A 79 -1.91 11.80 14.54
N GLY A 80 -1.29 12.71 13.79
CA GLY A 80 -0.74 12.42 12.49
C GLY A 80 -0.64 13.69 11.64
N THR A 81 -0.11 13.54 10.43
CA THR A 81 -0.08 14.63 9.46
C THR A 81 -0.40 14.11 8.07
N TYR A 82 -0.78 15.00 7.16
CA TYR A 82 -0.90 14.65 5.76
C TYR A 82 -0.45 15.80 4.87
N GLN A 83 -0.01 15.45 3.66
CA GLN A 83 0.35 16.38 2.61
C GLN A 83 -0.35 15.98 1.32
N TYR A 84 -1.03 16.93 0.71
CA TYR A 84 -1.60 16.79 -0.63
C TYR A 84 -0.67 17.44 -1.66
N ASP A 85 -0.42 16.73 -2.75
CA ASP A 85 0.33 17.21 -3.91
C ASP A 85 -0.65 17.52 -5.05
N ASP A 86 -0.84 18.81 -5.33
CA ASP A 86 -1.74 19.28 -6.40
C ASP A 86 -1.32 18.83 -7.80
N LEU A 87 -0.01 18.71 -8.03
CA LEU A 87 0.55 18.34 -9.34
C LEU A 87 0.24 16.88 -9.63
N HIS A 88 0.56 16.00 -8.69
CA HIS A 88 0.39 14.55 -8.81
C HIS A 88 -1.01 14.08 -8.46
N ARG A 89 -1.81 14.94 -7.83
CA ARG A 89 -3.11 14.62 -7.23
C ARG A 89 -3.00 13.40 -6.33
N SER A 90 -2.08 13.48 -5.40
CA SER A 90 -1.78 12.41 -4.46
C SER A 90 -1.79 12.94 -3.04
N VAL A 91 -2.15 12.08 -2.10
CA VAL A 91 -2.02 12.37 -0.68
C VAL A 91 -1.03 11.39 -0.06
N GLU A 92 -0.15 11.92 0.79
CA GLU A 92 0.68 11.15 1.71
C GLU A 92 0.23 11.47 3.13
N MET A 93 -0.01 10.43 3.93
CA MET A 93 -0.51 10.52 5.31
C MET A 93 0.44 9.78 6.24
N GLU A 94 0.87 10.43 7.32
CA GLU A 94 1.65 9.81 8.39
C GLU A 94 0.79 9.69 9.66
N ILE A 95 0.57 8.45 10.10
CA ILE A 95 -0.25 8.09 11.27
C ILE A 95 0.51 7.02 12.06
N ASP A 96 0.88 7.27 13.32
CA ASP A 96 1.61 6.33 14.19
C ASP A 96 2.88 5.70 13.55
N ASN A 97 3.67 6.48 12.79
CA ASN A 97 4.83 6.04 11.99
C ASN A 97 4.50 5.18 10.75
N HIS A 98 3.23 5.08 10.38
CA HIS A 98 2.80 4.47 9.12
C HIS A 98 2.56 5.55 8.07
N ILE A 99 3.16 5.37 6.90
CA ILE A 99 2.98 6.23 5.74
C ILE A 99 1.98 5.56 4.80
N PHE A 100 0.89 6.26 4.50
CA PHE A 100 -0.09 5.85 3.50
C PHE A 100 -0.04 6.81 2.32
N LYS A 101 0.09 6.28 1.11
CA LYS A 101 0.04 7.06 -0.13
C LYS A 101 -1.10 6.59 -1.02
N LEU A 102 -1.87 7.55 -1.52
CA LEU A 102 -2.94 7.34 -2.50
C LEU A 102 -2.82 8.37 -3.63
N VAL A 103 -3.28 7.97 -4.82
CA VAL A 103 -3.30 8.83 -6.01
C VAL A 103 -4.72 8.88 -6.55
N TYR A 104 -5.15 10.04 -7.03
CA TYR A 104 -6.46 10.25 -7.62
C TYR A 104 -6.71 9.31 -8.79
N ASP A 105 -7.90 8.72 -8.82
CA ASP A 105 -8.34 7.78 -9.87
C ASP A 105 -7.53 6.48 -9.94
N ILE A 106 -6.77 6.18 -8.87
CA ILE A 106 -6.01 4.94 -8.70
C ILE A 106 -6.47 4.27 -7.40
N ALA A 107 -7.26 3.20 -7.51
CA ALA A 107 -7.78 2.44 -6.37
C ALA A 107 -6.72 1.50 -5.77
N VAL A 108 -5.58 2.06 -5.36
CA VAL A 108 -4.47 1.37 -4.72
C VAL A 108 -4.00 2.20 -3.54
N VAL A 109 -3.77 1.53 -2.41
CA VAL A 109 -3.18 2.14 -1.22
C VAL A 109 -1.79 1.59 -1.03
N GLU A 110 -0.80 2.48 -1.05
CA GLU A 110 0.54 2.17 -0.59
C GLU A 110 0.62 2.42 0.92
N HIS A 111 1.16 1.47 1.67
CA HIS A 111 1.37 1.47 3.11
C HIS A 111 2.83 1.09 3.38
N ASN A 112 3.65 2.06 3.79
CA ASN A 112 5.09 1.88 4.04
C ASN A 112 5.83 1.21 2.87
N GLY A 113 5.51 1.62 1.63
CA GLY A 113 6.11 1.07 0.41
C GLY A 113 5.53 -0.27 -0.04
N LEU A 114 4.65 -0.90 0.75
CA LEU A 114 3.88 -2.07 0.36
C LEU A 114 2.50 -1.65 -0.14
N TYR A 115 1.81 -2.52 -0.85
CA TYR A 115 0.50 -2.25 -1.44
C TYR A 115 -0.56 -3.16 -0.82
N LEU A 116 -1.64 -2.55 -0.35
CA LEU A 116 -2.76 -3.29 0.23
C LEU A 116 -3.54 -4.01 -0.89
N PRO A 117 -3.86 -5.31 -0.75
CA PRO A 117 -4.63 -6.05 -1.75
C PRO A 117 -6.13 -5.76 -1.62
N THR A 118 -6.52 -4.51 -1.89
CA THR A 118 -7.91 -4.04 -1.89
C THR A 118 -8.14 -3.03 -2.99
N ASN A 119 -9.34 -3.06 -3.57
CA ASN A 119 -9.84 -2.04 -4.51
C ASN A 119 -11.00 -1.22 -3.91
N GLU A 120 -11.25 -1.35 -2.61
CA GLU A 120 -12.34 -0.66 -1.91
C GLU A 120 -11.97 0.79 -1.53
N ILE A 121 -10.70 1.14 -1.63
CA ILE A 121 -10.17 2.43 -1.22
C ILE A 121 -9.72 3.20 -2.46
N SER A 122 -10.41 4.30 -2.74
CA SER A 122 -10.08 5.24 -3.81
C SER A 122 -10.28 6.66 -3.32
N MET A 123 -9.29 7.51 -3.61
CA MET A 123 -9.35 8.92 -3.23
C MET A 123 -10.41 9.68 -4.04
N VAL A 124 -11.21 10.50 -3.36
CA VAL A 124 -12.25 11.33 -4.00
C VAL A 124 -11.90 12.81 -3.84
N LEU A 125 -11.96 13.56 -4.95
CA LEU A 125 -11.77 15.00 -4.97
C LEU A 125 -13.08 15.68 -5.38
N GLU A 126 -13.63 16.52 -4.51
CA GLU A 126 -14.85 17.28 -4.79
C GLU A 126 -14.74 18.69 -4.19
N GLU A 127 -15.04 19.73 -4.98
CA GLU A 127 -14.94 21.14 -4.54
C GLU A 127 -13.57 21.50 -3.93
N GLU A 128 -12.48 21.00 -4.52
CA GLU A 128 -11.09 21.19 -4.03
C GLU A 128 -10.82 20.57 -2.64
N LYS A 129 -11.71 19.70 -2.18
CA LYS A 129 -11.55 18.97 -0.92
C LYS A 129 -11.25 17.50 -1.15
N LEU A 130 -10.46 16.97 -0.23
CA LEU A 130 -9.98 15.60 -0.24
C LEU A 130 -10.84 14.72 0.67
N TYR A 131 -11.43 13.68 0.09
CA TYR A 131 -12.26 12.71 0.78
C TYR A 131 -11.68 11.30 0.64
N LEU A 132 -11.86 10.50 1.68
CA LEU A 132 -11.55 9.07 1.68
C LEU A 132 -12.80 8.26 2.05
N PRO A 133 -12.96 7.06 1.48
CA PRO A 133 -14.05 6.17 1.85
C PRO A 133 -13.85 5.62 3.25
N VAL A 134 -14.97 5.23 3.88
CA VAL A 134 -14.92 4.56 5.20
C VAL A 134 -14.01 3.34 5.20
N SER A 135 -13.89 2.65 4.06
CA SER A 135 -12.99 1.51 3.87
C SER A 135 -11.52 1.81 4.20
N PHE A 136 -11.11 3.08 4.20
CA PHE A 136 -9.77 3.47 4.64
C PHE A 136 -9.58 3.22 6.16
N LEU A 137 -10.60 3.46 6.97
CA LEU A 137 -10.52 3.31 8.43
C LEU A 137 -10.45 1.83 8.84
N ASP A 138 -11.27 0.97 8.24
CA ASP A 138 -11.33 -0.46 8.61
C ASP A 138 -10.27 -1.32 7.88
N VAL A 139 -10.01 -1.09 6.59
CA VAL A 139 -9.08 -1.90 5.82
C VAL A 139 -7.65 -1.39 5.93
N ALA A 140 -7.40 -0.08 5.78
CA ALA A 140 -6.03 0.45 5.82
C ALA A 140 -5.53 0.70 7.25
N LEU A 141 -6.37 1.28 8.11
CA LEU A 141 -6.02 1.50 9.53
C LEU A 141 -6.39 0.31 10.44
N GLY A 142 -7.14 -0.69 9.95
CA GLY A 142 -7.49 -1.86 10.76
C GLY A 142 -8.44 -1.56 11.92
N LEU A 143 -9.19 -0.46 11.86
CA LEU A 143 -10.06 -0.02 12.95
C LEU A 143 -11.42 -0.71 12.89
N ASP A 144 -11.96 -1.06 14.06
CA ASP A 144 -13.36 -1.43 14.18
C ASP A 144 -14.24 -0.18 14.05
N VAL A 145 -15.03 -0.12 12.97
CA VAL A 145 -15.90 1.02 12.64
C VAL A 145 -17.39 0.68 12.72
N GLU A 146 -18.19 1.59 13.26
CA GLU A 146 -19.64 1.55 13.22
C GLU A 146 -20.16 2.69 12.32
N VAL A 147 -20.92 2.34 11.28
CA VAL A 147 -21.37 3.28 10.26
C VAL A 147 -22.88 3.46 10.32
N ASN A 148 -23.33 4.71 10.29
CA ASN A 148 -24.72 5.08 10.00
C ASN A 148 -24.80 6.05 8.81
N GLU A 149 -25.99 6.56 8.47
CA GLU A 149 -26.18 7.42 7.29
C GLU A 149 -25.38 8.74 7.29
N ARG A 150 -24.86 9.18 8.44
CA ARG A 150 -24.24 10.51 8.59
C ARG A 150 -22.91 10.50 9.34
N LEU A 151 -22.62 9.44 10.07
CA LEU A 151 -21.45 9.36 10.94
C LEU A 151 -20.81 7.97 10.83
N VAL A 152 -19.49 7.96 10.94
CA VAL A 152 -18.72 6.77 11.30
C VAL A 152 -18.11 7.00 12.67
N SER A 153 -18.25 6.03 13.56
CA SER A 153 -17.62 6.03 14.88
C SER A 153 -16.60 4.90 14.98
N PHE A 154 -15.46 5.17 15.59
CA PHE A 154 -14.38 4.20 15.76
C PHE A 154 -13.66 4.42 17.09
N GLN A 155 -13.02 3.34 17.57
CA GLN A 155 -12.13 3.41 18.73
C GLN A 155 -10.75 3.84 18.27
N TRP A 156 -10.14 4.75 19.02
CA TRP A 156 -8.77 5.19 18.80
C TRP A 156 -7.99 5.07 20.10
N MET A 157 -6.90 4.32 20.04
CA MET A 157 -5.88 4.24 21.09
C MET A 157 -4.66 5.01 20.61
N GLU A 158 -3.94 5.68 21.51
CA GLU A 158 -2.58 6.13 21.17
C GLU A 158 -1.74 4.87 20.86
N GLU A 159 -1.04 4.84 19.72
CA GLU A 159 -0.39 3.63 19.15
C GLU A 159 -1.38 2.53 18.66
N ALA A 160 -2.49 2.91 18.04
CA ALA A 160 -3.54 1.97 17.59
C ALA A 160 -3.09 1.03 16.47
N LEU A 161 -2.09 1.42 15.66
CA LEU A 161 -1.61 0.59 14.56
C LEU A 161 -0.56 -0.42 15.07
N PRO A 162 -0.72 -1.73 14.78
CA PRO A 162 0.25 -2.72 15.22
C PRO A 162 1.64 -2.41 14.66
N VAL A 163 2.67 -2.54 15.50
CA VAL A 163 4.13 -2.35 15.26
C VAL A 163 4.71 -3.27 14.15
N GLY A 164 3.87 -3.87 13.32
CA GLY A 164 4.20 -4.91 12.34
C GLY A 164 4.76 -4.41 11.01
N SER A 165 4.74 -3.12 10.71
CA SER A 165 5.43 -2.57 9.54
C SER A 165 6.54 -1.65 10.01
N VAL A 166 7.68 -2.25 10.37
CA VAL A 166 8.92 -1.49 10.49
C VAL A 166 9.13 -0.81 9.15
N ARG A 167 9.23 0.53 9.17
CA ARG A 167 9.64 1.31 8.01
C ARG A 167 10.98 0.75 7.54
N GLU A 168 10.99 0.17 6.35
CA GLU A 168 12.22 -0.26 5.71
C GLU A 168 12.99 0.98 5.23
N GLU A 169 14.32 0.93 5.33
CA GLU A 169 15.17 2.02 4.84
C GLU A 169 14.92 2.22 3.34
N SER A 170 14.87 3.49 2.89
CA SER A 170 14.73 3.79 1.47
C SER A 170 15.88 3.14 0.68
N LEU A 171 15.62 2.69 -0.55
CA LEU A 171 16.68 2.21 -1.44
C LEU A 171 17.75 3.28 -1.65
N LEU A 172 17.37 4.55 -1.50
CA LEU A 172 18.21 5.72 -1.69
C LEU A 172 19.04 6.08 -0.45
N ASP A 173 18.73 5.51 0.71
CA ASP A 173 19.43 5.81 1.97
C ASP A 173 20.81 5.11 2.05
N ARG A 174 21.06 4.12 1.19
CA ARG A 174 22.37 3.45 1.08
C ARG A 174 22.81 3.23 -0.36
N THR A 175 24.09 2.97 -0.53
CA THR A 175 24.64 2.55 -1.83
C THR A 175 24.46 1.05 -2.01
N TRP A 176 23.96 0.67 -3.19
CA TRP A 176 23.83 -0.73 -3.61
C TRP A 176 24.89 -1.05 -4.66
N THR A 177 25.48 -2.24 -4.56
CA THR A 177 26.27 -2.82 -5.64
C THR A 177 25.37 -3.57 -6.63
N ILE A 178 25.84 -3.77 -7.85
CA ILE A 178 25.17 -4.61 -8.86
C ILE A 178 24.89 -6.01 -8.30
N ASP A 179 25.90 -6.63 -7.66
CA ASP A 179 25.79 -7.99 -7.14
C ASP A 179 24.72 -8.10 -6.04
N GLU A 180 24.64 -7.13 -5.12
CA GLU A 180 23.59 -7.10 -4.10
C GLU A 180 22.20 -6.96 -4.70
N MET A 181 22.03 -6.11 -5.72
CA MET A 181 20.73 -5.92 -6.37
C MET A 181 20.31 -7.15 -7.18
N VAL A 182 21.25 -7.78 -7.90
CA VAL A 182 21.01 -9.04 -8.60
C VAL A 182 20.62 -10.14 -7.61
N ASP A 183 21.35 -10.30 -6.51
CA ASP A 183 21.01 -11.27 -5.46
C ASP A 183 19.62 -10.99 -4.85
N TYR A 184 19.32 -9.71 -4.61
CA TYR A 184 18.04 -9.30 -4.03
C TYR A 184 16.84 -9.71 -4.89
N LEU A 185 16.98 -9.59 -6.22
CA LEU A 185 15.94 -9.82 -7.21
C LEU A 185 16.02 -11.22 -7.87
N SER A 186 16.98 -12.05 -7.49
CA SER A 186 17.28 -13.35 -8.10
C SER A 186 16.14 -14.37 -8.04
N PHE A 187 15.12 -14.14 -7.22
CA PHE A 187 13.94 -14.99 -7.12
C PHE A 187 12.91 -14.74 -8.24
N LEU A 188 13.05 -13.64 -9.00
CA LEU A 188 12.14 -13.27 -10.07
C LEU A 188 12.44 -14.07 -11.36
N GLN A 189 11.37 -14.59 -11.95
CA GLN A 189 11.35 -15.22 -13.27
C GLN A 189 10.96 -14.21 -14.36
N LYS A 190 11.26 -14.55 -15.61
CA LYS A 190 10.83 -13.75 -16.76
C LYS A 190 9.29 -13.77 -16.89
N PRO A 191 8.65 -12.62 -17.14
CA PRO A 191 7.20 -12.56 -17.25
C PRO A 191 6.67 -13.09 -18.60
N ILE A 192 7.56 -13.32 -19.57
CA ILE A 192 7.23 -13.93 -20.85
C ILE A 192 8.21 -15.09 -21.06
N GLU A 193 7.69 -16.32 -21.13
CA GLU A 193 8.49 -17.52 -21.42
C GLU A 193 9.30 -17.35 -22.72
N ASP A 194 10.51 -17.90 -22.79
CA ASP A 194 11.39 -17.85 -23.97
C ASP A 194 11.73 -16.44 -24.52
N ALA A 195 11.34 -15.36 -23.85
CA ALA A 195 11.78 -14.02 -24.21
C ALA A 195 13.16 -13.74 -23.60
N GLU A 196 14.00 -13.05 -24.34
CA GLU A 196 15.22 -12.42 -23.82
C GLU A 196 14.89 -10.99 -23.37
N VAL A 197 15.53 -10.51 -22.30
CA VAL A 197 15.39 -9.11 -21.90
C VAL A 197 15.99 -8.20 -22.97
N SER A 198 15.30 -7.11 -23.28
CA SER A 198 15.81 -6.14 -24.24
C SER A 198 17.05 -5.42 -23.70
N THR A 199 18.07 -5.24 -24.55
CA THR A 199 19.28 -4.46 -24.24
C THR A 199 19.37 -3.13 -24.98
N ILE A 200 18.29 -2.75 -25.69
CA ILE A 200 18.17 -1.48 -26.39
C ILE A 200 17.99 -0.35 -25.35
N PRO A 201 18.84 0.69 -25.32
CA PRO A 201 18.84 1.69 -24.24
C PRO A 201 17.48 2.35 -23.96
N ASN A 202 16.70 2.63 -25.00
CA ASN A 202 15.39 3.26 -24.83
C ASN A 202 14.32 2.31 -24.26
N HIS A 203 14.55 1.01 -24.22
CA HIS A 203 13.63 0.04 -23.61
C HIS A 203 13.92 -0.17 -22.12
N LEU A 204 15.03 0.39 -21.61
CA LEU A 204 15.48 0.17 -20.25
C LEU A 204 14.90 1.21 -19.28
N PRO A 205 14.74 0.84 -18.00
CA PRO A 205 14.39 1.80 -16.96
C PRO A 205 15.46 2.88 -16.84
N GLY A 206 15.06 4.08 -16.46
CA GLY A 206 15.94 5.26 -16.36
C GLY A 206 16.25 5.95 -17.69
N ALA A 207 15.78 5.44 -18.82
CA ALA A 207 15.92 6.12 -20.11
C ALA A 207 15.02 7.38 -20.18
N LYS A 208 15.51 8.50 -20.73
CA LYS A 208 14.72 9.73 -20.84
C LYS A 208 13.53 9.57 -21.80
N ARG A 209 12.40 10.19 -21.46
CA ARG A 209 11.16 10.23 -22.25
C ARG A 209 10.80 11.68 -22.62
N ALA A 210 11.43 12.18 -23.68
CA ALA A 210 11.30 13.58 -24.11
C ALA A 210 9.86 13.99 -24.45
N TYR A 211 9.01 13.08 -24.94
CA TYR A 211 7.64 13.40 -25.32
C TYR A 211 6.69 13.68 -24.14
N ARG A 212 7.09 13.33 -22.90
CA ARG A 212 6.31 13.53 -21.68
C ARG A 212 7.11 14.09 -20.50
N ASN A 213 8.33 14.57 -20.75
CA ASN A 213 9.25 15.10 -19.74
C ASN A 213 9.40 14.21 -18.50
N GLY A 214 9.91 13.01 -18.68
CA GLY A 214 10.16 12.10 -17.56
C GLY A 214 11.18 11.03 -17.90
N TYR A 215 11.15 9.96 -17.12
CA TYR A 215 11.97 8.77 -17.33
C TYR A 215 11.09 7.58 -17.68
N HIS A 216 11.72 6.58 -18.29
CA HIS A 216 11.15 5.28 -18.47
C HIS A 216 11.21 4.55 -17.13
N GLU A 217 10.07 4.19 -16.56
CA GLU A 217 10.04 3.60 -15.21
C GLU A 217 10.28 2.08 -15.23
N GLY A 218 10.11 1.45 -16.40
CA GLY A 218 10.12 0.01 -16.55
C GLY A 218 10.96 -0.52 -17.70
N ILE A 219 10.78 -1.81 -17.98
CA ILE A 219 11.40 -2.58 -19.06
C ILE A 219 10.36 -2.79 -20.15
N ASP A 220 10.74 -2.52 -21.41
CA ASP A 220 9.88 -2.82 -22.56
C ASP A 220 10.27 -4.14 -23.25
N TRP A 221 9.31 -5.05 -23.33
CA TRP A 221 9.44 -6.35 -23.97
C TRP A 221 8.82 -6.32 -25.37
N TYR A 222 9.57 -5.80 -26.35
CA TYR A 222 9.16 -5.77 -27.75
C TYR A 222 9.55 -7.05 -28.49
N GLY A 223 8.70 -7.54 -29.41
CA GLY A 223 8.99 -8.78 -30.14
C GLY A 223 10.27 -8.71 -30.98
N TYR A 224 10.58 -7.54 -31.54
CA TYR A 224 11.82 -7.34 -32.33
C TYR A 224 13.10 -7.26 -31.46
N ALA A 225 12.97 -7.17 -30.14
CA ALA A 225 14.10 -6.98 -29.21
C ALA A 225 14.30 -8.16 -28.25
N THR A 226 13.29 -9.02 -28.11
CA THR A 226 13.25 -10.11 -27.13
C THR A 226 13.51 -11.50 -27.75
N GLY A 227 13.73 -11.57 -29.07
CA GLY A 227 13.92 -12.84 -29.78
C GLY A 227 12.65 -13.70 -29.91
N LYS A 228 11.55 -13.31 -29.27
CA LYS A 228 10.26 -14.00 -29.30
C LYS A 228 9.25 -13.24 -30.16
N GLN A 229 8.42 -13.98 -30.90
CA GLN A 229 7.25 -13.40 -31.55
C GLN A 229 6.24 -12.99 -30.48
N ILE A 230 5.90 -11.71 -30.44
CA ILE A 230 4.90 -11.14 -29.53
C ILE A 230 3.63 -10.80 -30.31
N SER A 231 2.49 -11.18 -29.73
CA SER A 231 1.14 -10.98 -30.24
C SER A 231 0.16 -10.75 -29.08
N THR A 232 -1.09 -10.42 -29.37
CA THR A 232 -2.14 -10.33 -28.35
C THR A 232 -2.47 -11.66 -27.67
N ASP A 233 -2.05 -12.77 -28.26
CA ASP A 233 -2.18 -14.11 -27.65
C ASP A 233 -0.97 -14.47 -26.75
N THR A 234 0.05 -13.61 -26.66
CA THR A 234 1.25 -13.88 -25.87
C THR A 234 0.93 -13.73 -24.37
N PRO A 235 1.01 -14.81 -23.57
CA PRO A 235 0.71 -14.74 -22.15
C PRO A 235 1.83 -14.00 -21.40
N ILE A 236 1.40 -13.30 -20.36
CA ILE A 236 2.25 -12.68 -19.35
C ILE A 236 2.00 -13.42 -18.05
N TYR A 237 3.08 -13.90 -17.43
CA TYR A 237 3.05 -14.63 -16.18
C TYR A 237 3.47 -13.73 -15.02
N ALA A 238 2.97 -14.01 -13.82
CA ALA A 238 3.60 -13.48 -12.62
C ALA A 238 5.05 -13.96 -12.54
N MET A 239 5.89 -13.24 -11.80
CA MET A 239 7.33 -13.48 -11.82
C MET A 239 7.82 -14.34 -10.66
N ALA A 240 7.00 -14.54 -9.63
CA ALA A 240 7.30 -15.35 -8.45
C ALA A 240 6.00 -15.62 -7.67
N GLU A 241 6.10 -16.21 -6.49
CA GLU A 241 4.98 -16.23 -5.54
C GLU A 241 4.64 -14.81 -5.08
N GLY A 242 3.38 -14.41 -5.25
CA GLY A 242 2.94 -13.05 -4.95
C GLY A 242 1.44 -12.91 -4.76
N VAL A 243 0.98 -11.68 -4.57
CA VAL A 243 -0.43 -11.30 -4.39
C VAL A 243 -0.78 -10.20 -5.39
N VAL A 244 -1.90 -10.37 -6.08
CA VAL A 244 -2.44 -9.33 -6.97
C VAL A 244 -2.97 -8.17 -6.12
N VAL A 245 -2.46 -6.96 -6.36
CA VAL A 245 -2.91 -5.74 -5.66
C VAL A 245 -3.74 -4.82 -6.54
N ARG A 246 -3.72 -5.03 -7.86
CA ARG A 246 -4.57 -4.33 -8.84
C ARG A 246 -4.82 -5.21 -10.06
N ALA A 247 -6.04 -5.18 -10.61
CA ALA A 247 -6.39 -5.80 -11.88
C ALA A 247 -7.48 -5.00 -12.61
N ASP A 248 -7.14 -4.41 -13.76
CA ASP A 248 -8.00 -3.47 -14.49
C ASP A 248 -8.97 -4.15 -15.48
N HIS A 249 -9.87 -4.97 -14.94
CA HIS A 249 -10.93 -5.62 -15.74
C HIS A 249 -11.78 -4.61 -16.51
N ASP A 250 -12.16 -3.52 -15.83
CA ASP A 250 -13.04 -2.48 -16.36
C ASP A 250 -12.28 -1.31 -17.01
N TYR A 251 -11.02 -1.51 -17.41
CA TYR A 251 -10.24 -0.46 -18.08
C TYR A 251 -10.94 0.08 -19.33
N GLU A 252 -11.03 1.40 -19.43
CA GLU A 252 -11.48 2.12 -20.61
C GLU A 252 -10.33 2.86 -21.31
N GLU A 253 -10.20 2.67 -22.62
CA GLU A 253 -9.20 3.35 -23.43
C GLU A 253 -9.49 4.86 -23.55
N TYR A 254 -8.44 5.65 -23.83
CA TYR A 254 -8.60 7.05 -24.22
C TYR A 254 -9.65 7.21 -25.33
N PRO A 255 -10.66 8.08 -25.14
CA PRO A 255 -11.74 8.21 -26.12
C PRO A 255 -11.31 8.69 -27.50
N SER A 256 -10.17 9.39 -27.60
CA SER A 256 -9.60 9.84 -28.87
C SER A 256 -8.15 10.28 -28.71
N PRO A 257 -7.39 10.37 -29.83
CA PRO A 257 -6.04 10.95 -29.83
C PRO A 257 -6.02 12.39 -29.30
N LEU A 258 -7.10 13.15 -29.50
CA LEU A 258 -7.22 14.53 -29.01
C LEU A 258 -7.16 14.60 -27.49
N ILE A 259 -7.85 13.71 -26.77
CA ILE A 259 -7.84 13.70 -25.30
C ILE A 259 -6.48 13.26 -24.78
N ARG A 260 -5.90 12.20 -25.34
CA ARG A 260 -4.56 11.75 -24.96
C ARG A 260 -3.49 12.81 -25.19
N ASN A 261 -3.56 13.53 -26.31
CA ASN A 261 -2.61 14.59 -26.62
C ASN A 261 -2.78 15.83 -25.73
N LYS A 262 -3.98 16.06 -25.14
CA LYS A 262 -4.14 17.11 -24.11
C LYS A 262 -3.37 16.76 -22.85
N ASP A 263 -3.46 15.51 -22.38
CA ASP A 263 -2.69 15.03 -21.24
C ASP A 263 -1.19 15.16 -21.51
N LEU A 264 -0.70 14.66 -22.65
CA LEU A 264 0.70 14.82 -23.05
C LEU A 264 1.14 16.29 -23.13
N SER A 265 0.29 17.17 -23.68
CA SER A 265 0.58 18.60 -23.75
C SER A 265 0.66 19.24 -22.36
N LEU A 266 -0.12 18.75 -21.40
CA LEU A 266 -0.06 19.20 -20.00
C LEU A 266 1.24 18.73 -19.35
N THR A 267 1.65 17.47 -19.53
CA THR A 267 2.96 16.98 -19.05
C THR A 267 4.12 17.80 -19.63
N ALA A 268 4.02 18.18 -20.91
CA ALA A 268 5.02 18.99 -21.58
C ALA A 268 5.13 20.39 -20.95
N GLN A 269 4.00 21.00 -20.58
CA GLN A 269 3.93 22.32 -19.94
C GLN A 269 4.43 22.31 -18.50
N LEU A 270 4.12 21.25 -17.73
CA LEU A 270 4.50 21.11 -16.33
C LEU A 270 5.99 20.75 -16.17
N GLY A 271 6.60 20.18 -17.21
CA GLY A 271 7.99 19.72 -17.13
C GLY A 271 8.15 18.36 -16.45
N GLU A 272 7.03 17.70 -16.12
CA GLU A 272 6.94 16.39 -15.47
C GLU A 272 5.63 15.70 -15.90
N THR A 273 5.54 14.36 -15.75
CA THR A 273 4.29 13.61 -15.94
C THR A 273 3.59 13.40 -14.59
N PRO A 274 2.44 14.05 -14.31
CA PRO A 274 1.63 13.74 -13.13
C PRO A 274 1.26 12.26 -13.00
N GLU A 275 1.21 11.73 -11.78
CA GLU A 275 1.01 10.29 -11.53
C GLU A 275 -0.31 9.76 -12.11
N TYR A 276 -1.44 10.45 -11.89
CA TYR A 276 -2.74 10.06 -12.45
C TYR A 276 -2.77 10.04 -13.99
N ILE A 277 -2.04 10.96 -14.64
CA ILE A 277 -1.89 10.96 -16.11
C ILE A 277 -1.02 9.79 -16.52
N PHE A 278 0.07 9.55 -15.79
CA PHE A 278 1.00 8.50 -16.16
C PHE A 278 0.35 7.11 -16.03
N ASP A 279 -0.42 6.88 -14.98
CA ASP A 279 -1.21 5.65 -14.83
C ASP A 279 -2.16 5.44 -16.00
N ARG A 280 -2.89 6.48 -16.41
CA ARG A 280 -3.76 6.41 -17.59
C ARG A 280 -3.01 6.09 -18.88
N LEU A 281 -1.80 6.63 -19.04
CA LEU A 281 -0.92 6.35 -20.18
C LEU A 281 -0.37 4.91 -20.19
N ARG A 282 -0.32 4.22 -19.03
CA ARG A 282 0.03 2.80 -18.94
C ARG A 282 -1.06 1.88 -19.47
N GLY A 283 -2.28 2.38 -19.58
CA GLY A 283 -3.41 1.62 -20.11
C GLY A 283 -3.92 0.57 -19.13
N LYS A 284 -4.35 -0.58 -19.65
CA LYS A 284 -4.82 -1.72 -18.85
C LYS A 284 -3.65 -2.35 -18.09
N GLN A 285 -3.81 -2.56 -16.80
CA GLN A 285 -2.74 -3.04 -15.93
C GLN A 285 -3.15 -4.19 -15.00
N VAL A 286 -2.15 -4.96 -14.58
CA VAL A 286 -2.17 -5.83 -13.40
C VAL A 286 -0.95 -5.52 -12.55
N TRP A 287 -1.12 -5.38 -11.24
CA TRP A 287 0.00 -5.16 -10.31
C TRP A 287 0.11 -6.35 -9.36
N VAL A 288 1.33 -6.85 -9.18
CA VAL A 288 1.62 -7.98 -8.29
C VAL A 288 2.69 -7.58 -7.30
N GLN A 289 2.39 -7.75 -6.02
CA GLN A 289 3.34 -7.61 -4.94
C GLN A 289 3.92 -8.98 -4.57
N TYR A 290 5.23 -9.04 -4.48
CA TYR A 290 6.01 -10.21 -4.12
C TYR A 290 6.64 -10.04 -2.74
N GLU A 291 7.44 -11.02 -2.32
CA GLU A 291 8.24 -10.91 -1.12
C GLU A 291 9.26 -9.75 -1.18
N LYS A 292 9.83 -9.39 -0.03
CA LYS A 292 10.88 -8.38 0.10
C LYS A 292 10.47 -7.01 -0.46
N GLY A 293 9.20 -6.65 -0.33
CA GLY A 293 8.68 -5.37 -0.80
C GLY A 293 8.75 -5.15 -2.32
N VAL A 294 9.03 -6.19 -3.10
CA VAL A 294 9.10 -6.09 -4.56
C VAL A 294 7.70 -5.99 -5.13
N MET A 295 7.45 -5.01 -6.00
CA MET A 295 6.19 -4.84 -6.70
C MET A 295 6.44 -4.65 -8.19
N ASN A 296 5.68 -5.35 -9.03
CA ASN A 296 5.70 -5.14 -10.47
C ASN A 296 4.35 -4.65 -10.98
N ARG A 297 4.39 -3.68 -11.90
CA ARG A 297 3.24 -3.22 -12.67
C ARG A 297 3.38 -3.74 -14.10
N PHE A 298 2.42 -4.53 -14.55
CA PHE A 298 2.35 -5.05 -15.92
C PHE A 298 1.35 -4.20 -16.70
N ALA A 299 1.83 -3.46 -17.69
CA ALA A 299 1.06 -2.44 -18.39
C ALA A 299 0.87 -2.76 -19.88
N HIS A 300 0.06 -1.93 -20.52
CA HIS A 300 -0.34 -2.05 -21.92
C HIS A 300 -1.05 -3.37 -22.24
N LEU A 301 -1.70 -4.01 -21.26
CA LEU A 301 -2.30 -5.32 -21.46
C LEU A 301 -3.43 -5.28 -22.52
N ASP A 302 -3.58 -6.38 -23.25
CA ASP A 302 -4.72 -6.60 -24.16
C ASP A 302 -5.92 -7.13 -23.35
N ALA A 303 -5.67 -8.18 -22.56
CA ALA A 303 -6.66 -8.84 -21.73
C ALA A 303 -6.07 -9.29 -20.38
N ILE A 304 -6.95 -9.50 -19.41
CA ILE A 304 -6.67 -10.06 -18.08
C ILE A 304 -7.58 -11.30 -17.94
N PRO A 305 -7.09 -12.45 -17.40
CA PRO A 305 -7.94 -13.60 -17.14
C PRO A 305 -9.13 -13.24 -16.24
N GLU A 306 -10.36 -13.56 -16.65
CA GLU A 306 -11.61 -13.12 -15.99
C GLU A 306 -11.70 -13.53 -14.50
N ASP A 307 -11.02 -14.61 -14.13
CA ASP A 307 -11.00 -15.14 -12.78
C ASP A 307 -9.93 -14.53 -11.87
N LEU A 308 -8.93 -13.84 -12.42
CA LEU A 308 -7.86 -13.17 -11.67
C LEU A 308 -8.38 -11.92 -10.97
N LYS A 309 -8.28 -11.85 -9.65
CA LYS A 309 -8.83 -10.76 -8.84
C LYS A 309 -7.80 -10.19 -7.88
N VAL A 310 -8.04 -8.96 -7.42
CA VAL A 310 -7.30 -8.37 -6.30
C VAL A 310 -7.40 -9.29 -5.08
N GLY A 311 -6.27 -9.56 -4.43
CA GLY A 311 -6.14 -10.50 -3.32
C GLY A 311 -5.76 -11.93 -3.72
N ASP A 312 -5.82 -12.28 -5.01
CA ASP A 312 -5.42 -13.61 -5.45
C ASP A 312 -3.92 -13.86 -5.27
N LYS A 313 -3.59 -15.08 -4.84
CA LYS A 313 -2.22 -15.57 -4.80
C LYS A 313 -1.83 -16.11 -6.17
N VAL A 314 -0.65 -15.72 -6.64
CA VAL A 314 -0.10 -16.12 -7.94
C VAL A 314 1.28 -16.73 -7.78
N THR A 315 1.72 -17.49 -8.78
CA THR A 315 3.06 -18.07 -8.89
C THR A 315 3.65 -17.76 -10.26
N SER A 316 4.92 -18.12 -10.49
CA SER A 316 5.56 -17.96 -11.81
C SER A 316 4.90 -18.77 -12.95
N GLU A 317 3.95 -19.66 -12.63
CA GLU A 317 3.17 -20.42 -13.60
C GLU A 317 1.79 -19.79 -13.88
N THR A 318 1.41 -18.74 -13.14
CA THR A 318 0.09 -18.11 -13.25
C THR A 318 0.09 -17.04 -14.35
N ILE A 319 -0.76 -17.20 -15.36
CA ILE A 319 -1.02 -16.16 -16.35
C ILE A 319 -1.77 -15.02 -15.65
N ILE A 320 -1.23 -13.81 -15.76
CA ILE A 320 -1.82 -12.59 -15.19
C ILE A 320 -2.33 -11.62 -16.26
N GLY A 321 -2.00 -11.84 -17.52
CA GLY A 321 -2.45 -10.99 -18.61
C GLY A 321 -1.94 -11.46 -19.96
N TYR A 322 -2.27 -10.69 -20.98
CA TYR A 322 -1.82 -10.90 -22.35
C TYR A 322 -1.23 -9.61 -22.92
N VAL A 323 -0.16 -9.72 -23.69
CA VAL A 323 0.54 -8.55 -24.24
C VAL A 323 -0.38 -7.75 -25.14
N GLY A 324 -0.46 -6.43 -24.93
CA GLY A 324 -1.27 -5.55 -25.76
C GLY A 324 -0.56 -4.26 -26.12
N ASN A 325 -1.36 -3.24 -26.38
CA ASN A 325 -0.90 -1.87 -26.64
C ASN A 325 -1.83 -0.80 -26.03
N SER A 326 -2.68 -1.17 -25.06
CA SER A 326 -3.62 -0.23 -24.41
C SER A 326 -2.91 0.99 -23.80
N GLY A 327 -3.52 2.17 -23.82
CA GLY A 327 -2.95 3.44 -23.36
C GLY A 327 -1.87 4.04 -24.28
N THR A 328 -1.35 3.27 -25.24
CA THR A 328 -0.36 3.74 -26.22
C THR A 328 -1.01 4.53 -27.35
N SER A 329 -0.22 5.23 -28.18
CA SER A 329 -0.80 5.86 -29.38
C SER A 329 -1.34 4.83 -30.38
N GLY A 330 -0.77 3.63 -30.43
CA GLY A 330 -1.19 2.60 -31.36
C GLY A 330 -2.60 2.07 -31.09
N ALA A 331 -2.96 1.90 -29.81
CA ALA A 331 -4.33 1.55 -29.41
C ALA A 331 -5.31 2.68 -29.73
N VAL A 332 -4.99 3.91 -29.34
CA VAL A 332 -5.88 5.06 -29.51
C VAL A 332 -6.10 5.43 -30.99
N ASN A 333 -5.10 5.22 -31.84
CA ASN A 333 -5.21 5.37 -33.30
C ASN A 333 -5.79 4.14 -33.99
N GLN A 334 -5.92 3.01 -33.28
CA GLN A 334 -6.35 1.72 -33.81
C GLN A 334 -5.50 1.23 -35.00
N ASP A 335 -4.18 1.43 -34.93
CA ASP A 335 -3.24 1.11 -36.01
C ASP A 335 -2.42 -0.17 -35.79
N GLY A 336 -2.60 -0.83 -34.63
CA GLY A 336 -1.93 -2.09 -34.28
C GLY A 336 -0.43 -1.95 -33.97
N THR A 337 0.08 -0.73 -33.84
CA THR A 337 1.48 -0.49 -33.46
C THR A 337 1.67 -0.50 -31.94
N GLN A 338 2.93 -0.44 -31.49
CA GLN A 338 3.30 -0.34 -30.07
C GLN A 338 2.84 -1.54 -29.22
N LEU A 339 2.77 -2.72 -29.83
CA LEU A 339 2.50 -3.97 -29.13
C LEU A 339 3.76 -4.42 -28.34
N HIS A 340 3.67 -4.40 -27.01
CA HIS A 340 4.73 -4.82 -26.08
C HIS A 340 4.17 -4.92 -24.66
N LEU A 341 4.86 -5.69 -23.81
CA LEU A 341 4.70 -5.56 -22.36
C LEU A 341 5.61 -4.41 -21.88
N HIS A 342 5.04 -3.50 -21.09
CA HIS A 342 5.79 -2.56 -20.26
C HIS A 342 5.71 -3.02 -18.80
N GLN A 343 6.86 -3.19 -18.15
CA GLN A 343 6.96 -3.73 -16.80
C GLN A 343 7.74 -2.78 -15.89
N ASP A 344 7.05 -2.15 -14.93
CA ASP A 344 7.72 -1.42 -13.86
C ASP A 344 8.14 -2.38 -12.74
N LEU A 345 9.30 -2.12 -12.12
CA LEU A 345 9.81 -2.86 -10.97
C LEU A 345 10.13 -1.88 -9.83
N LEU A 346 9.48 -2.06 -8.69
CA LEU A 346 9.63 -1.25 -7.49
C LEU A 346 10.07 -2.12 -6.31
N ILE A 347 10.76 -1.52 -5.35
CA ILE A 347 11.09 -2.11 -4.04
C ILE A 347 10.68 -1.08 -2.99
N TYR A 348 9.74 -1.43 -2.12
CA TYR A 348 9.15 -0.54 -1.10
C TYR A 348 8.72 0.83 -1.68
N GLY A 349 7.92 0.82 -2.75
CA GLY A 349 7.41 2.04 -3.40
C GLY A 349 8.43 2.79 -4.28
N GLU A 350 9.70 2.38 -4.28
CA GLU A 350 10.75 3.04 -5.04
C GLU A 350 11.16 2.26 -6.28
N LEU A 351 11.29 2.97 -7.41
CA LEU A 351 11.80 2.38 -8.65
C LEU A 351 13.21 1.84 -8.45
N PHE A 352 13.40 0.53 -8.70
CA PHE A 352 14.63 -0.18 -8.36
C PHE A 352 15.89 0.41 -9.01
N TRP A 353 15.72 1.07 -10.15
CA TRP A 353 16.81 1.59 -10.98
C TRP A 353 17.35 2.95 -10.52
N LYS A 354 16.62 3.67 -9.64
CA LYS A 354 17.03 5.03 -9.21
C LYS A 354 18.46 5.12 -8.65
N PRO A 355 18.98 4.14 -7.90
CA PRO A 355 20.36 4.18 -7.39
C PRO A 355 21.45 3.93 -8.46
N PHE A 356 21.07 3.52 -9.68
CA PHE A 356 21.99 2.99 -10.68
C PHE A 356 22.03 3.83 -11.95
N SER A 357 23.19 3.82 -12.62
CA SER A 357 23.31 4.32 -13.98
C SER A 357 22.66 3.38 -15.00
N LEU A 358 22.38 3.88 -16.21
CA LEU A 358 21.74 3.07 -17.26
C LEU A 358 22.55 1.81 -17.64
N ASP A 359 23.88 1.89 -17.60
CA ASP A 359 24.76 0.75 -17.89
C ASP A 359 24.70 -0.29 -16.77
N GLU A 360 24.66 0.15 -15.50
CA GLU A 360 24.47 -0.74 -14.35
C GLU A 360 23.08 -1.38 -14.36
N VAL A 361 22.02 -0.62 -14.65
CA VAL A 361 20.66 -1.14 -14.82
C VAL A 361 20.62 -2.23 -15.88
N LYS A 362 21.28 -1.99 -17.03
CA LYS A 362 21.39 -2.98 -18.09
C LYS A 362 22.09 -4.25 -17.61
N GLU A 363 23.18 -4.14 -16.87
CA GLU A 363 23.89 -5.30 -16.32
C GLU A 363 23.01 -6.07 -15.33
N ILE A 364 22.32 -5.37 -14.43
CA ILE A 364 21.42 -5.95 -13.42
C ILE A 364 20.31 -6.76 -14.09
N ILE A 365 19.54 -6.16 -15.01
CA ILE A 365 18.40 -6.85 -15.64
C ILE A 365 18.83 -8.04 -16.50
N VAL A 366 19.99 -7.94 -17.16
CA VAL A 366 20.54 -9.05 -17.94
C VAL A 366 20.87 -10.19 -17.00
N ARG A 367 21.56 -9.94 -15.89
CA ARG A 367 21.92 -10.98 -14.92
C ARG A 367 20.75 -11.57 -14.15
N ILE A 368 19.68 -10.81 -13.91
CA ILE A 368 18.45 -11.34 -13.26
C ILE A 368 17.69 -12.28 -14.20
N PHE A 369 17.67 -11.99 -15.50
CA PHE A 369 16.88 -12.73 -16.48
C PHE A 369 17.72 -13.61 -17.43
N GLU A 370 19.01 -13.77 -17.12
CA GLU A 370 19.91 -14.71 -17.77
C GLU A 370 19.62 -16.13 -17.26
N GLU A 371 19.07 -16.96 -18.14
CA GLU A 371 19.16 -18.44 -18.07
C GLU A 371 19.78 -18.97 -19.34
#